data_AF-A0A2T0M8X6-F1
#
_entry.id   AF-A0A2T0M8X6-F1
#
_cell.length_a   1.000
_cell.length_b   1.000
_cell.length_c   1.000
_cell.angle_alpha   90.00
_cell.angle_beta   90.00
_cell.angle_gamma   90.00
#
_symmetry.space_group_name_H-M   'P 1'
#
loop_
_entity.id
_entity.type
_entity.pdbx_description
1 polymer ?
#
loop_
_entity_poly.entity_id
_entity_poly.type
_entity_poly.pdbx_seq_one_letter_code
_entity_poly.pdbx_strand_id
1 'polypeptide(L)'
;MEKLKTPIVYGFVVALAGSILMLTLLALKLLGPKAIALENEMTGGTILFLMLYLLLLFAIYFAIKKRKDVLGRGIQFKEALIQGFVVSLSTAVFSVVFTIVFYELLYPSYVADTIEALRLKMESSGVPVEKLNAKLEEKEAYLSTSTQSMFSFIGNLITGGAFTLLLSFFLKTSKER
;
A
#
# COMPACT_ATOMS: atom_id res chain seq x y z
N MET A 1 8.18 13.78 22.02
CA MET A 1 7.20 13.54 20.94
C MET A 1 7.58 14.20 19.61
N GLU A 2 8.18 15.39 19.61
CA GLU A 2 8.47 16.15 18.38
C GLU A 2 9.31 15.41 17.32
N LYS A 3 10.27 14.57 17.76
CA LYS A 3 11.14 13.75 16.90
C LYS A 3 10.39 12.70 16.06
N LEU A 4 9.20 12.28 16.49
CA LEU A 4 8.40 11.24 15.82
C LEU A 4 7.19 11.81 15.08
N LYS A 5 6.86 13.10 15.29
CA LYS A 5 5.73 13.73 14.60
C LYS A 5 5.90 13.71 13.09
N THR A 6 7.10 14.03 12.60
CA THR A 6 7.40 14.04 11.15
C THR A 6 7.20 12.67 10.50
N PRO A 7 7.85 11.57 10.96
CA PRO A 7 7.66 10.27 10.31
C PRO A 7 6.21 9.75 10.40
N ILE A 8 5.49 10.04 11.49
CA ILE A 8 4.06 9.68 11.60
C ILE A 8 3.22 10.41 10.55
N VAL A 9 3.45 11.72 10.38
CA VAL A 9 2.74 12.53 9.37
C VAL A 9 3.05 12.01 7.96
N TYR A 10 4.30 11.66 7.66
CA TYR A 10 4.62 11.08 6.36
C TYR A 10 3.94 9.73 6.13
N GLY A 11 3.86 8.86 7.13
CA GLY A 11 3.13 7.60 6.97
C GLY A 11 1.62 7.81 6.74
N PHE A 12 1.00 8.77 7.44
CA PHE A 12 -0.37 9.17 7.16
C PHE A 12 -0.55 9.67 5.71
N VAL A 13 0.33 10.57 5.25
CA VAL A 13 0.27 11.12 3.90
C VAL A 13 0.44 10.03 2.84
N VAL A 14 1.32 9.05 3.05
CA VAL A 14 1.48 7.91 2.12
C VAL A 14 0.20 7.09 2.05
N ALA A 15 -0.38 6.72 3.20
CA ALA A 15 -1.61 5.93 3.23
C ALA A 15 -2.79 6.68 2.57
N LEU A 16 -2.90 7.98 2.81
CA LEU A 16 -3.91 8.83 2.18
C LEU A 16 -3.69 8.95 0.67
N ALA A 17 -2.46 9.25 0.23
CA ALA A 17 -2.12 9.35 -1.18
C ALA A 17 -2.35 8.03 -1.92
N GLY A 18 -2.02 6.89 -1.30
CA GLY A 18 -2.31 5.56 -1.84
C GLY A 18 -3.82 5.30 -1.99
N SER A 19 -4.61 5.72 -1.01
CA SER A 19 -6.08 5.60 -1.05
C SER A 19 -6.69 6.49 -2.14
N ILE A 20 -6.23 7.73 -2.27
CA ILE A 20 -6.64 8.65 -3.34
C ILE A 20 -6.27 8.08 -4.72
N LEU A 21 -5.06 7.53 -4.85
CA LEU A 21 -4.62 6.88 -6.08
C LEU A 21 -5.53 5.70 -6.44
N MET A 22 -5.83 4.82 -5.48
CA MET A 22 -6.73 3.69 -5.69
C MET A 22 -8.12 4.17 -6.17
N LEU A 23 -8.71 5.18 -5.52
CA LEU A 23 -9.99 5.75 -5.93
C LEU A 23 -9.92 6.39 -7.33
N THR A 24 -8.81 7.03 -7.65
CA THR A 24 -8.58 7.62 -8.97
C THR A 24 -8.51 6.53 -10.05
N LEU A 25 -7.77 5.46 -9.80
CA LEU A 25 -7.65 4.33 -10.73
C LEU A 25 -8.99 3.59 -10.89
N LEU A 26 -9.79 3.47 -9.82
CA LEU A 26 -11.15 2.97 -9.89
C LEU A 26 -12.03 3.85 -10.79
N ALA A 27 -11.98 5.18 -10.60
CA ALA A 27 -12.73 6.14 -11.40
C ALA A 27 -12.33 6.11 -12.89
N LEU A 28 -11.04 5.89 -13.17
CA LEU A 28 -10.50 5.73 -14.52
C LEU A 28 -10.75 4.33 -15.11
N LYS A 29 -11.47 3.45 -14.41
CA LYS A 29 -11.76 2.06 -14.82
C LYS A 29 -10.49 1.22 -15.05
N LEU A 30 -9.43 1.55 -14.33
CA LEU A 30 -8.17 0.80 -14.31
C LEU A 30 -8.12 -0.18 -13.13
N LEU A 31 -8.98 -0.02 -12.12
CA LEU A 31 -9.18 -0.98 -11.03
C LEU A 31 -10.65 -1.37 -10.86
N GLY A 32 -10.88 -2.51 -10.21
CA GLY A 32 -12.21 -2.99 -9.82
C GLY A 32 -13.00 -3.68 -10.94
N PRO A 33 -14.32 -3.84 -10.75
CA PRO A 33 -15.19 -4.63 -11.64
C PRO A 33 -15.15 -4.18 -13.10
N LYS A 34 -15.16 -2.86 -13.33
CA LYS A 34 -15.12 -2.28 -14.67
C LYS A 34 -13.78 -2.51 -15.38
N ALA A 35 -12.68 -2.57 -14.63
CA ALA A 35 -11.36 -2.84 -15.21
C ALA A 35 -11.27 -4.28 -15.71
N ILE A 36 -11.85 -5.23 -14.98
CA ILE A 36 -11.91 -6.66 -15.36
C ILE A 36 -12.66 -6.83 -16.68
N ALA A 37 -13.81 -6.15 -16.82
CA ALA A 37 -14.63 -6.19 -18.03
C ALA A 37 -13.95 -5.53 -19.25
N LEU A 38 -13.02 -4.59 -19.02
CA LEU A 38 -12.28 -3.87 -20.06
C LEU A 38 -10.85 -4.41 -20.27
N GLU A 39 -10.48 -5.48 -19.58
CA GLU A 39 -9.13 -6.08 -19.61
C GLU A 39 -7.99 -5.11 -19.22
N ASN A 40 -8.31 -4.12 -18.39
CA ASN A 40 -7.36 -3.10 -17.92
C ASN A 40 -6.79 -3.42 -16.53
N GLU A 41 -7.24 -4.50 -15.89
CA GLU A 41 -6.93 -4.80 -14.49
C GLU A 41 -5.43 -4.92 -14.21
N MET A 42 -4.68 -5.49 -15.15
CA MET A 42 -3.23 -5.68 -15.02
C MET A 42 -2.50 -4.34 -15.05
N THR A 43 -2.89 -3.44 -15.95
CA THR A 43 -2.27 -2.11 -16.08
C THR A 43 -2.53 -1.27 -14.83
N GLY A 44 -3.78 -1.20 -14.37
CA GLY A 44 -4.10 -0.44 -13.15
C GLY A 44 -3.47 -1.03 -11.89
N GLY A 45 -3.44 -2.36 -11.77
CA GLY A 45 -2.76 -3.04 -10.67
C GLY A 45 -1.26 -2.74 -10.63
N THR A 46 -0.60 -2.74 -11.79
CA THR A 46 0.83 -2.42 -11.92
C THR A 46 1.11 -0.97 -11.54
N ILE A 47 0.29 -0.02 -12.01
CA ILE A 47 0.42 1.40 -11.65
C ILE A 47 0.27 1.58 -10.14
N LEU A 48 -0.78 1.01 -9.55
CA LEU A 48 -1.01 1.09 -8.11
C LEU A 48 0.20 0.55 -7.34
N PHE A 49 0.65 -0.65 -7.68
CA PHE A 49 1.78 -1.31 -7.02
C PHE A 49 3.06 -0.46 -7.06
N LEU A 50 3.47 -0.01 -8.24
CA LEU A 50 4.69 0.79 -8.41
C LEU A 50 4.61 2.13 -7.67
N MET A 51 3.46 2.80 -7.73
CA MET A 51 3.28 4.09 -7.07
C MET A 51 3.28 3.96 -5.55
N LEU A 52 2.64 2.94 -4.97
CA LEU A 52 2.68 2.71 -3.53
C LEU A 52 4.13 2.51 -3.03
N TYR A 53 4.93 1.78 -3.79
CA TYR A 53 6.35 1.55 -3.46
C TYR A 53 7.14 2.85 -3.53
N LEU A 54 6.96 3.65 -4.59
CA LEU A 54 7.62 4.94 -4.73
C LEU A 54 7.22 5.92 -3.61
N LEU A 55 5.93 6.03 -3.30
CA LEU A 55 5.43 6.89 -2.22
C LEU A 55 6.07 6.53 -0.89
N LEU A 56 6.10 5.24 -0.53
CA LEU A 56 6.69 4.77 0.71
C LEU A 56 8.21 5.00 0.75
N LEU A 57 8.92 4.69 -0.35
CA LEU A 57 10.37 4.91 -0.47
C LEU A 57 10.73 6.38 -0.28
N PHE A 58 10.05 7.29 -0.97
CA PHE A 58 10.29 8.73 -0.86
C PHE A 58 9.95 9.25 0.54
N ALA A 59 8.85 8.80 1.14
CA ALA A 59 8.48 9.21 2.49
C ALA A 59 9.54 8.81 3.53
N ILE A 60 10.08 7.59 3.44
CA ILE A 60 11.17 7.13 4.30
C ILE A 60 12.44 7.97 4.06
N TYR A 61 12.80 8.18 2.79
CA TYR A 61 13.95 9.02 2.43
C TYR A 61 13.85 10.43 3.03
N PHE A 62 12.70 11.09 2.84
CA PHE A 62 12.48 12.44 3.34
C PHE A 62 12.39 12.49 4.87
N ALA A 63 11.87 11.46 5.54
CA ALA A 63 11.89 11.39 7.01
C ALA A 63 13.32 11.37 7.55
N ILE A 64 14.15 10.48 7.00
CA ILE A 64 15.56 10.34 7.38
C ILE A 64 16.33 11.63 7.07
N LYS A 65 16.14 12.19 5.86
CA LYS A 65 16.78 13.44 5.43
C LYS A 65 16.40 14.60 6.35
N LYS A 66 15.11 14.84 6.58
CA LYS A 66 14.64 15.92 7.46
C LYS A 66 15.18 15.76 8.88
N ARG A 67 15.28 14.53 9.39
CA ARG A 67 15.88 14.28 10.71
C ARG A 67 17.37 14.60 10.71
N LYS A 68 18.09 14.25 9.65
CA LYS A 68 19.52 14.58 9.46
C LYS A 68 19.73 16.10 9.43
N ASP A 69 18.89 16.83 8.73
CA ASP A 69 18.96 18.30 8.61
C ASP A 69 18.76 18.97 9.98
N VAL A 70 17.76 18.52 10.75
CA VAL A 70 17.49 19.02 12.11
C VAL A 70 18.66 18.76 13.07
N LEU A 71 19.41 17.67 12.88
CA LEU A 71 20.56 17.35 13.74
C LEU A 71 21.79 18.21 13.43
N GLY A 72 21.91 18.75 12.21
CA GLY A 72 23.04 19.58 11.78
C GLY A 72 24.42 18.90 11.74
N ARG A 73 24.52 17.63 12.18
CA ARG A 73 25.79 16.90 12.39
C ARG A 73 25.81 15.49 11.79
N GLY A 74 24.99 15.27 10.77
CA GLY A 74 24.76 13.93 10.20
C GLY A 74 23.78 13.08 11.03
N ILE A 75 23.50 11.87 10.55
CA ILE A 75 22.57 10.94 11.20
C ILE A 75 23.22 9.57 11.43
N GLN A 76 23.04 9.02 12.62
CA GLN A 76 23.49 7.68 12.95
C GLN A 76 22.55 6.63 12.35
N PHE A 77 23.08 5.45 12.04
CA PHE A 77 22.29 4.34 11.48
C PHE A 77 21.06 4.00 12.33
N LYS A 78 21.22 3.90 13.66
CA LYS A 78 20.11 3.63 14.59
C LYS A 78 19.01 4.70 14.51
N GLU A 79 19.40 5.98 14.43
CA GLU A 79 18.42 7.07 14.33
C GLU A 79 17.70 7.03 12.97
N ALA A 80 18.42 6.76 11.87
CA ALA A 80 17.82 6.61 10.54
C ALA A 80 16.84 5.42 10.48
N LEU A 81 17.22 4.28 11.09
CA LEU A 81 16.35 3.11 11.21
C LEU A 81 15.05 3.44 11.93
N ILE A 82 15.12 4.16 13.06
CA ILE A 82 13.93 4.55 13.83
C ILE A 82 13.03 5.44 12.97
N GLN A 83 13.58 6.41 12.24
CA GLN A 83 12.77 7.29 11.38
C GLN A 83 12.05 6.50 10.29
N GLY A 84 12.75 5.64 9.56
CA GLY A 84 12.13 4.83 8.50
C GLY A 84 11.11 3.83 9.03
N PHE A 85 11.42 3.16 10.14
CA PHE A 85 10.51 2.20 10.76
C PHE A 85 9.22 2.86 11.23
N VAL A 86 9.29 4.07 11.81
CA VAL A 86 8.09 4.80 12.24
C VAL A 86 7.24 5.25 11.05
N VAL A 87 7.84 5.65 9.91
CA VAL A 87 7.07 5.90 8.67
C VAL A 87 6.36 4.62 8.22
N SER A 88 7.09 3.50 8.15
CA SER A 88 6.53 2.21 7.73
C SER A 88 5.36 1.77 8.61
N LEU A 89 5.55 1.79 9.94
CA LEU A 89 4.53 1.39 10.91
C LEU A 89 3.29 2.30 10.86
N SER A 90 3.49 3.63 10.80
CA SER A 90 2.36 4.55 10.69
C SER A 90 1.63 4.40 9.36
N THR A 91 2.34 4.19 8.24
CA THR A 91 1.73 3.86 6.94
C THR A 91 0.88 2.60 7.04
N ALA A 92 1.39 1.54 7.65
CA ALA A 92 0.67 0.27 7.82
C ALA A 92 -0.62 0.45 8.63
N VAL A 93 -0.56 1.16 9.76
CA VAL A 93 -1.73 1.43 10.61
C VAL A 93 -2.78 2.27 9.88
N PHE A 94 -2.38 3.38 9.26
CA PHE A 94 -3.34 4.23 8.55
C PHE A 94 -3.90 3.55 7.30
N SER A 95 -3.12 2.71 6.63
CA SER A 95 -3.59 1.98 5.46
C SER A 95 -4.66 0.95 5.83
N VAL A 96 -4.57 0.29 7.00
CA VAL A 96 -5.66 -0.56 7.52
C VAL A 96 -6.94 0.24 7.71
N VAL A 97 -6.85 1.42 8.34
CA VAL A 97 -8.01 2.29 8.56
C VAL A 97 -8.65 2.68 7.23
N PHE A 98 -7.85 3.09 6.24
CA PHE A 98 -8.38 3.46 4.92
C PHE A 98 -8.89 2.26 4.12
N THR A 99 -8.30 1.07 4.27
CA THR A 99 -8.84 -0.17 3.69
C THR A 99 -10.24 -0.44 4.25
N ILE A 100 -10.41 -0.39 5.58
CA ILE A 100 -11.72 -0.58 6.20
C ILE A 100 -12.72 0.48 5.72
N VAL A 101 -12.32 1.76 5.70
CA VAL A 101 -13.18 2.85 5.19
C VAL A 101 -13.61 2.59 3.74
N PHE A 102 -12.70 2.12 2.88
CA PHE A 102 -13.04 1.82 1.50
C PHE A 102 -14.05 0.68 1.39
N TYR A 103 -13.74 -0.47 1.98
CA TYR A 103 -14.54 -1.68 1.83
C TYR A 103 -15.85 -1.64 2.62
N GLU A 104 -15.94 -0.93 3.73
CA GLU A 104 -17.14 -0.95 4.59
C GLU A 104 -18.02 0.30 4.43
N LEU A 105 -17.44 1.43 4.02
CA LEU A 105 -18.17 2.72 3.98
C LEU A 105 -18.30 3.29 2.57
N LEU A 106 -17.20 3.35 1.82
CA LEU A 106 -17.21 3.99 0.49
C LEU A 106 -17.78 3.09 -0.60
N TYR A 107 -17.44 1.79 -0.57
CA TYR A 107 -17.87 0.85 -1.59
C TYR A 107 -18.15 -0.56 -1.01
N PRO A 108 -19.22 -0.71 -0.20
CA PRO A 108 -19.55 -1.98 0.47
C PRO A 108 -19.84 -3.15 -0.45
N SER A 109 -20.33 -2.91 -1.68
CA SER A 109 -20.55 -3.95 -2.67
C SER A 109 -19.32 -4.29 -3.52
N TYR A 110 -18.16 -3.66 -3.27
CA TYR A 110 -16.97 -3.83 -4.13
C TYR A 110 -16.57 -5.29 -4.33
N VAL A 111 -16.58 -6.09 -3.27
CA VAL A 111 -16.22 -7.52 -3.35
C VAL A 111 -17.23 -8.27 -4.22
N ALA A 112 -18.53 -8.15 -3.92
CA ALA A 112 -19.59 -8.80 -4.68
C ALA A 112 -19.56 -8.41 -6.16
N ASP A 113 -19.44 -7.11 -6.46
CA ASP A 113 -19.38 -6.60 -7.83
C ASP A 113 -18.13 -7.12 -8.56
N THR A 114 -17.00 -7.27 -7.86
CA THR A 114 -15.75 -7.77 -8.43
C THR A 114 -15.83 -9.26 -8.72
N ILE A 115 -16.42 -10.04 -7.81
CA ILE A 115 -16.64 -11.48 -7.99
C ILE A 115 -17.59 -11.75 -9.15
N GLU A 116 -18.66 -10.96 -9.28
CA GLU A 116 -19.57 -11.06 -10.42
C GLU A 116 -18.88 -10.74 -11.75
N ALA A 117 -18.06 -9.69 -11.80
CA ALA A 117 -17.27 -9.38 -12.99
C ALA A 117 -16.27 -10.49 -13.35
N LEU A 118 -15.62 -11.11 -12.36
CA LEU A 118 -14.75 -12.26 -12.57
C LEU A 118 -15.53 -13.48 -13.09
N ARG A 119 -16.70 -13.75 -12.52
CA ARG A 119 -17.59 -14.84 -12.96
C ARG A 119 -17.92 -14.71 -14.44
N LEU A 120 -18.44 -13.55 -14.84
CA LEU A 120 -18.80 -13.26 -16.24
C LEU A 120 -17.60 -13.41 -17.18
N LYS A 121 -16.42 -12.91 -16.79
CA LYS A 121 -15.18 -13.06 -17.58
C LYS A 121 -14.73 -14.51 -17.72
N MET A 122 -14.88 -15.31 -16.67
CA MET A 122 -14.49 -16.73 -16.69
C MET A 122 -15.48 -17.58 -17.49
N GLU A 123 -16.77 -17.30 -17.38
CA GLU A 123 -17.83 -17.92 -18.19
C GLU A 123 -17.59 -17.63 -19.69
N SER A 124 -17.30 -16.38 -20.05
CA SER A 124 -16.98 -16.01 -21.45
C SER A 124 -15.68 -16.63 -21.95
N SER A 125 -14.77 -17.00 -21.05
CA SER A 125 -13.50 -17.67 -21.36
C SER A 125 -13.62 -19.20 -21.44
N GLY A 126 -14.83 -19.77 -21.29
CA GLY A 126 -15.06 -21.20 -21.41
C GLY A 126 -14.56 -22.04 -20.23
N VAL A 127 -14.38 -21.43 -19.05
CA VAL A 127 -13.97 -22.16 -17.84
C VAL A 127 -15.12 -23.06 -17.37
N PRO A 128 -14.90 -24.37 -17.12
CA PRO A 128 -15.94 -25.26 -16.61
C PRO A 128 -16.51 -24.77 -15.28
N VAL A 129 -17.84 -24.82 -15.15
CA VAL A 129 -18.60 -24.33 -13.98
C VAL A 129 -18.12 -24.95 -12.67
N GLU A 130 -17.70 -26.22 -12.69
CA GLU A 130 -17.19 -26.92 -11.50
C GLU A 130 -15.87 -26.33 -10.98
N LYS A 131 -15.03 -25.78 -11.86
CA LYS A 131 -13.79 -25.08 -11.49
C LYS A 131 -14.02 -23.60 -11.20
N LEU A 132 -15.20 -23.08 -11.52
CA LEU A 132 -15.56 -21.67 -11.36
C LEU A 132 -15.83 -21.37 -9.88
N ASN A 133 -16.70 -22.14 -9.24
CA ASN A 133 -17.17 -21.86 -7.88
C ASN A 133 -16.03 -21.85 -6.85
N ALA A 134 -15.18 -22.88 -6.84
CA ALA A 134 -14.06 -22.96 -5.91
C ALA A 134 -13.05 -21.81 -6.09
N LYS A 135 -12.84 -21.35 -7.34
CA LYS A 135 -11.96 -20.22 -7.63
C LYS A 135 -12.57 -18.90 -7.18
N LEU A 136 -13.87 -18.71 -7.37
CA LEU A 136 -14.56 -17.49 -6.95
C LEU A 136 -14.60 -17.37 -5.42
N GLU A 137 -14.84 -18.47 -4.70
CA GLU A 137 -14.80 -18.50 -3.24
C GLU A 137 -13.41 -18.10 -2.68
N GLU A 138 -12.33 -18.64 -3.27
CA GLU A 138 -10.96 -18.24 -2.92
C GLU A 138 -10.73 -16.74 -3.16
N LYS A 139 -11.23 -16.22 -4.29
CA LYS A 139 -11.10 -14.79 -4.63
C LYS A 139 -11.92 -13.91 -3.70
N GLU A 140 -13.09 -14.35 -3.27
CA GLU A 140 -13.94 -13.61 -2.33
C GLU A 140 -13.25 -13.49 -0.97
N ALA A 141 -12.72 -14.61 -0.44
CA ALA A 141 -11.95 -14.61 0.80
C ALA A 141 -10.68 -13.74 0.69
N TYR A 142 -10.00 -13.79 -0.46
CA TYR A 142 -8.84 -12.95 -0.75
C TYR A 142 -9.20 -11.45 -0.75
N LEU A 143 -10.34 -11.08 -1.35
CA LEU A 143 -10.80 -9.69 -1.47
C LEU A 143 -11.50 -9.16 -0.21
N SER A 144 -11.83 -10.02 0.76
CA SER A 144 -12.48 -9.60 2.00
C SER A 144 -11.71 -8.51 2.76
N THR A 145 -12.45 -7.63 3.45
CA THR A 145 -11.90 -6.50 4.20
C THR A 145 -10.81 -6.92 5.19
N SER A 146 -11.01 -8.03 5.89
CA SER A 146 -10.05 -8.55 6.88
C SER A 146 -8.74 -8.97 6.22
N THR A 147 -8.81 -9.76 5.15
CA THR A 147 -7.63 -10.21 4.40
C THR A 147 -6.89 -9.03 3.77
N GLN A 148 -7.62 -8.10 3.14
CA GLN A 148 -7.03 -6.91 2.52
C GLN A 148 -6.39 -5.98 3.55
N SER A 149 -7.01 -5.81 4.72
CA SER A 149 -6.43 -5.03 5.82
C SER A 149 -5.15 -5.69 6.35
N MET A 150 -5.16 -7.01 6.51
CA MET A 150 -3.97 -7.76 6.94
C MET A 150 -2.83 -7.62 5.93
N PHE A 151 -3.10 -7.78 4.63
CA PHE A 151 -2.08 -7.60 3.59
C PHE A 151 -1.59 -6.17 3.50
N SER A 152 -2.48 -5.18 3.65
CA SER A 152 -2.11 -3.77 3.73
C SER A 152 -1.15 -3.51 4.89
N PHE A 153 -1.42 -4.07 6.08
CA PHE A 153 -0.54 -3.93 7.24
C PHE A 153 0.82 -4.60 7.03
N ILE A 154 0.81 -5.91 6.72
CA ILE A 154 2.02 -6.72 6.61
C ILE A 154 2.87 -6.28 5.42
N GLY A 155 2.25 -6.03 4.28
CA GLY A 155 2.93 -5.59 3.05
C GLY A 155 3.66 -4.27 3.23
N ASN A 156 3.02 -3.29 3.89
CA ASN A 156 3.67 -2.02 4.23
C ASN A 156 4.83 -2.22 5.20
N LEU A 157 4.68 -3.06 6.22
CA LEU A 157 5.75 -3.32 7.19
C LEU A 157 6.99 -4.00 6.56
N ILE A 158 6.77 -5.05 5.76
CA ILE A 158 7.87 -5.78 5.11
C ILE A 158 8.59 -4.87 4.11
N THR A 159 7.84 -4.23 3.22
CA THR A 159 8.40 -3.37 2.17
C THR A 159 9.06 -2.14 2.77
N GLY A 160 8.39 -1.47 3.72
CA GLY A 160 8.94 -0.33 4.43
C GLY A 160 10.14 -0.69 5.29
N GLY A 161 10.18 -1.90 5.85
CA GLY A 161 11.35 -2.44 6.55
C GLY A 161 12.55 -2.60 5.62
N ALA A 162 12.35 -3.19 4.44
CA ALA A 162 13.39 -3.34 3.43
C ALA A 162 13.94 -1.97 2.97
N PHE A 163 13.07 -1.00 2.65
CA PHE A 163 13.48 0.35 2.29
C PHE A 163 14.17 1.09 3.44
N THR A 164 13.70 0.89 4.67
CA THR A 164 14.31 1.48 5.86
C THR A 164 15.73 0.99 6.05
N LEU A 165 15.98 -0.32 5.93
CA LEU A 165 17.32 -0.91 6.02
C LEU A 165 18.23 -0.33 4.93
N LEU A 166 17.76 -0.34 3.68
CA LEU A 166 18.49 0.15 2.52
C LEU A 166 18.88 1.63 2.69
N LEU A 167 17.90 2.50 2.95
CA LEU A 167 18.12 3.94 3.05
C LEU A 167 18.90 4.32 4.30
N SER A 168 18.70 3.62 5.42
CA SER A 168 19.48 3.88 6.63
C SER A 168 20.96 3.55 6.42
N PHE A 169 21.26 2.51 5.64
CA PHE A 169 22.63 2.17 5.28
C PHE A 169 23.30 3.24 4.41
N PHE A 170 22.60 3.78 3.41
CA PHE A 170 23.16 4.79 2.50
C PHE A 170 23.19 6.21 3.09
N LEU A 171 22.21 6.58 3.92
CA LEU A 171 22.09 7.96 4.43
C LEU A 171 22.82 8.19 5.76
N LYS A 172 23.27 7.12 6.44
CA LYS A 172 24.07 7.25 7.67
C LYS A 172 25.32 8.07 7.38
N THR A 173 25.71 8.91 8.33
CA THR A 173 26.97 9.66 8.28
C THR A 173 27.91 9.05 9.33
N SER A 174 29.07 8.58 8.88
CA SER A 174 30.15 8.17 9.79
C SER A 174 30.57 9.40 10.60
N LYS A 175 30.70 9.23 11.92
CA LYS A 175 31.25 10.27 12.79
C LYS A 175 32.78 10.25 12.64
N GLU A 176 33.27 10.61 11.48
CA GLU A 176 34.70 10.90 11.24
C GLU A 176 34.82 12.34 10.78
N ARG A 177 34.80 13.23 11.77
CA ARG A 177 35.53 14.50 11.86
C ARG A 177 35.36 15.04 13.28
#